data_AF-A0A7W0V3Q1-F1
#
_entry.id   AF-A0A7W0V3Q1-F1
#
_cell.length_a   1.000
_cell.length_b   1.000
_cell.length_c   1.000
_cell.angle_alpha   90.00
_cell.angle_beta   90.00
_cell.angle_gamma   90.00
#
_symmetry.space_group_name_H-M   'P 1'
#
loop_
_entity.id
_entity.type
_entity.pdbx_description
1 polymer ?
#
loop_
_entity_poly.entity_id
_entity_poly.type
_entity_poly.pdbx_seq_one_letter_code
_entity_poly.pdbx_strand_id
1 'polypeptide(L)'
;MDNLTHSLVGLAAAKAGLERVSPYATGVCIVAANLPDADIVAAFDGQWNYLHHHRGITHSIIGTLVLAVLVPVVFYVGDFIVARIKRRDVRARFGGLLLASLILSATHPLFDWTNNYGVRPLLPWSDAWYYGDLVFIIDPWLWLSLGGAAFLLTTPTKWRVAAWSIIAVAITGAIILLPLRSDVEYPLVSRVLWAAGLVGLVFAHRAQLAARWGASIAAAALALVVVYWAGLSVMHHKALQQARAVAGHVAAENREQVVKVAAMPTLANPLRWRCVMETNLATYRFELVTNNSDGYDAVARDVLRIKKLADEEALWVDRQIAADQRAQILLAFARFPVTRLQGGCLSATLVQFADLRYTEPGASRGNFALEIPVAEALRSEEMIAP
;
A
#
# COMPACT_ATOMS: atom_id res chain seq x y z
N MET A 1 -2.55 -2.10 1.71
CA MET A 1 -3.51 -1.02 1.99
C MET A 1 -3.41 -0.74 3.47
N ASP A 2 -3.86 0.42 3.94
CA ASP A 2 -3.87 0.67 5.38
C ASP A 2 -4.88 -0.22 6.13
N ASN A 3 -4.57 -0.56 7.40
CA ASN A 3 -5.42 -1.43 8.24
C ASN A 3 -6.81 -0.85 8.51
N LEU A 4 -6.99 0.47 8.41
CA LEU A 4 -8.31 1.07 8.55
C LEU A 4 -9.17 0.69 7.33
N THR A 5 -8.65 0.80 6.11
CA THR A 5 -9.34 0.33 4.89
C THR A 5 -9.74 -1.14 5.00
N HIS A 6 -8.80 -2.01 5.39
CA HIS A 6 -9.07 -3.45 5.58
C HIS A 6 -10.18 -3.72 6.61
N SER A 7 -10.14 -3.02 7.74
CA SER A 7 -11.19 -3.10 8.77
C SER A 7 -12.55 -2.62 8.26
N LEU A 8 -12.58 -1.55 7.46
CA LEU A 8 -13.80 -1.03 6.85
C LEU A 8 -14.39 -2.00 5.81
N VAL A 9 -13.55 -2.66 5.00
CA VAL A 9 -13.97 -3.74 4.08
C VAL A 9 -14.57 -4.89 4.87
N GLY A 10 -13.90 -5.35 5.94
CA GLY A 10 -14.38 -6.40 6.84
C GLY A 10 -15.76 -6.07 7.44
N LEU A 11 -15.91 -4.86 7.97
CA LEU A 11 -17.16 -4.39 8.55
C LEU A 11 -18.27 -4.22 7.50
N ALA A 12 -17.96 -3.67 6.32
CA ALA A 12 -18.91 -3.52 5.23
C ALA A 12 -19.40 -4.89 4.74
N ALA A 13 -18.50 -5.85 4.54
CA ALA A 13 -18.87 -7.22 4.14
C ALA A 13 -19.73 -7.92 5.20
N ALA A 14 -19.41 -7.74 6.49
CA ALA A 14 -20.25 -8.20 7.59
C ALA A 14 -21.67 -7.61 7.50
N LYS A 15 -21.78 -6.29 7.34
CA LYS A 15 -23.07 -5.58 7.25
C LYS A 15 -23.83 -5.81 5.95
N ALA A 16 -23.16 -6.20 4.87
CA ALA A 16 -23.79 -6.60 3.62
C ALA A 16 -24.50 -7.96 3.73
N GLY A 17 -24.17 -8.78 4.74
CA GLY A 17 -24.90 -10.02 5.02
C GLY A 17 -24.07 -11.12 5.66
N LEU A 18 -22.73 -11.04 5.63
CA LEU A 18 -21.88 -12.08 6.21
C LEU A 18 -22.05 -12.20 7.73
N GLU A 19 -22.50 -11.16 8.45
CA GLU A 19 -22.76 -11.30 9.89
C GLU A 19 -23.88 -12.30 10.23
N ARG A 20 -24.71 -12.68 9.25
CA ARG A 20 -25.83 -13.61 9.42
C ARG A 20 -25.41 -15.08 9.37
N VAL A 21 -24.23 -15.41 8.84
CA VAL A 21 -23.84 -16.81 8.63
C VAL A 21 -23.45 -17.54 9.92
N SER A 22 -23.00 -16.81 10.94
CA SER A 22 -22.70 -17.33 12.27
C SER A 22 -22.70 -16.21 13.31
N PRO A 23 -23.07 -16.49 14.57
CA PRO A 23 -22.64 -15.65 15.68
C PRO A 23 -21.12 -15.41 15.62
N TYR A 24 -20.69 -14.21 15.99
CA TYR A 24 -19.29 -13.73 15.92
C TYR A 24 -18.74 -13.43 14.51
N ALA A 25 -19.51 -13.65 13.44
CA ALA A 25 -19.05 -13.43 12.07
C ALA A 25 -18.56 -11.99 11.80
N THR A 26 -19.18 -10.96 12.38
CA THR A 26 -18.68 -9.57 12.26
C THR A 26 -17.25 -9.43 12.79
N GLY A 27 -16.93 -10.06 13.92
CA GLY A 27 -15.60 -10.04 14.50
C GLY A 27 -14.60 -10.81 13.63
N VAL A 28 -15.01 -11.98 13.12
CA VAL A 28 -14.19 -12.75 12.17
C VAL A 28 -13.93 -11.96 10.90
N CYS A 29 -14.91 -11.26 10.32
CA CYS A 29 -14.69 -10.45 9.12
C CYS A 29 -13.62 -9.37 9.34
N ILE A 30 -13.66 -8.65 10.47
CA ILE A 30 -12.69 -7.59 10.77
C ILE A 30 -11.30 -8.18 11.03
N VAL A 31 -11.20 -9.25 11.84
CA VAL A 31 -9.92 -9.88 12.17
C VAL A 31 -9.30 -10.54 10.92
N ALA A 32 -10.07 -11.33 10.18
CA ALA A 32 -9.61 -12.03 8.98
C ALA A 32 -9.15 -11.05 7.89
N ALA A 33 -9.81 -9.89 7.78
CA ALA A 33 -9.41 -8.84 6.84
C ALA A 33 -8.10 -8.14 7.23
N ASN A 34 -7.57 -8.29 8.45
CA ASN A 34 -6.33 -7.64 8.88
C ASN A 34 -5.21 -8.64 9.21
N LEU A 35 -5.53 -9.91 9.42
CA LEU A 35 -4.56 -10.88 9.95
C LEU A 35 -3.28 -11.06 9.10
N PRO A 36 -3.28 -10.92 7.76
CA PRO A 36 -2.03 -10.97 6.99
C PRO A 36 -0.98 -9.93 7.42
N ASP A 37 -1.41 -8.75 7.88
CA ASP A 37 -0.56 -7.68 8.43
C ASP A 37 -0.15 -7.91 9.89
N ALA A 38 -0.42 -9.09 10.47
CA ALA A 38 0.16 -9.49 11.76
C ALA A 38 1.69 -9.67 11.66
N ASP A 39 2.26 -9.65 10.46
CA ASP A 39 3.70 -9.56 10.21
C ASP A 39 4.34 -8.28 10.80
N ILE A 40 3.54 -7.27 11.19
CA ILE A 40 3.99 -6.11 11.96
C ILE A 40 4.68 -6.47 13.28
N VAL A 41 4.42 -7.67 13.83
CA VAL A 41 5.15 -8.18 15.00
C VAL A 41 6.66 -8.27 14.73
N ALA A 42 7.08 -8.50 13.48
CA ALA A 42 8.50 -8.50 13.11
C ALA A 42 9.17 -7.13 13.31
N ALA A 43 8.41 -6.02 13.42
CA ALA A 43 8.94 -4.70 13.71
C ALA A 43 9.52 -4.56 15.13
N PHE A 44 9.15 -5.44 16.07
CA PHE A 44 9.75 -5.47 17.40
C PHE A 44 11.23 -5.87 17.36
N ASP A 45 11.66 -6.60 16.33
CA ASP A 45 13.03 -7.03 16.11
C ASP A 45 13.76 -6.14 15.08
N GLY A 46 13.25 -4.92 14.90
CA GLY A 46 13.87 -3.89 14.07
C GLY A 46 13.25 -3.74 12.67
N GLN A 47 13.56 -2.59 12.06
CA GLN A 47 12.93 -2.15 10.82
C GLN A 47 13.24 -3.04 9.60
N TRP A 48 14.45 -3.61 9.54
CA TRP A 48 14.88 -4.47 8.44
C TRP A 48 14.20 -5.83 8.50
N ASN A 49 14.02 -6.37 9.72
CA ASN A 49 13.28 -7.60 9.91
C ASN A 49 11.81 -7.44 9.51
N TYR A 50 11.21 -6.30 9.85
CA TYR A 50 9.88 -5.94 9.35
C TYR A 50 9.87 -5.88 7.83
N LEU A 51 10.77 -5.13 7.18
CA LEU A 51 10.79 -5.02 5.71
C LEU A 51 10.96 -6.38 5.01
N HIS A 52 11.75 -7.29 5.59
CA HIS A 52 11.95 -8.65 5.07
C HIS A 52 10.66 -9.49 5.13
N HIS A 53 9.95 -9.45 6.25
CA HIS A 53 8.75 -10.26 6.49
C HIS A 53 7.47 -9.61 6.00
N HIS A 54 7.46 -8.29 5.85
CA HIS A 54 6.29 -7.55 5.41
C HIS A 54 5.93 -7.98 3.99
N ARG A 55 4.65 -8.34 3.80
CA ARG A 55 4.16 -8.94 2.54
C ARG A 55 4.93 -10.21 2.15
N GLY A 56 5.36 -10.94 3.16
CA GLY A 56 5.97 -12.25 3.04
C GLY A 56 4.92 -13.35 2.96
N ILE A 57 5.18 -14.47 3.63
CA ILE A 57 4.35 -15.67 3.52
C ILE A 57 2.89 -15.42 3.91
N THR A 58 2.61 -14.52 4.86
CA THR A 58 1.25 -14.20 5.33
C THR A 58 0.35 -13.64 4.24
N HIS A 59 0.94 -13.05 3.19
CA HIS A 59 0.26 -12.46 2.04
C HIS A 59 0.24 -13.39 0.81
N SER A 60 0.89 -14.56 0.88
CA SER A 60 0.84 -15.57 -0.17
C SER A 60 -0.51 -16.28 -0.20
N ILE A 61 -0.81 -16.98 -1.30
CA ILE A 61 -2.05 -17.78 -1.40
C ILE A 61 -2.11 -18.82 -0.27
N ILE A 62 -1.00 -19.51 0.01
CA ILE A 62 -0.97 -20.51 1.08
C ILE A 62 -1.07 -19.87 2.45
N GLY A 63 -0.29 -18.82 2.73
CA GLY A 63 -0.33 -18.17 4.04
C GLY A 63 -1.71 -17.61 4.33
N THR A 64 -2.34 -16.94 3.37
CA THR A 64 -3.71 -16.43 3.53
C THR A 64 -4.73 -17.55 3.72
N LEU A 65 -4.62 -18.69 3.05
CA LEU A 65 -5.49 -19.85 3.29
C LEU A 65 -5.30 -20.43 4.70
N VAL A 66 -4.07 -20.54 5.19
CA VAL A 66 -3.78 -21.00 6.56
C VAL A 66 -4.40 -20.04 7.57
N LEU A 67 -4.19 -18.73 7.40
CA LEU A 67 -4.77 -17.70 8.26
C LEU A 67 -6.31 -17.72 8.22
N ALA A 68 -6.90 -17.96 7.04
CA ALA A 68 -8.34 -18.07 6.85
C ALA A 68 -8.97 -19.25 7.61
N VAL A 69 -8.22 -20.33 7.84
CA VAL A 69 -8.66 -21.46 8.68
C VAL A 69 -8.37 -21.20 10.16
N LEU A 70 -7.26 -20.54 10.49
CA LEU A 70 -6.86 -20.29 11.88
C LEU A 70 -7.87 -19.38 12.61
N VAL A 71 -8.31 -18.29 11.98
CA VAL A 71 -9.28 -17.34 12.58
C VAL A 71 -10.56 -18.03 13.07
N PRO A 72 -11.31 -18.78 12.24
CA PRO A 72 -12.54 -19.43 12.68
C PRO A 72 -12.28 -20.49 13.74
N VAL A 73 -11.13 -21.19 13.72
CA VAL A 73 -10.73 -22.13 14.78
C VAL A 73 -10.60 -21.41 16.12
N VAL A 74 -9.88 -20.28 16.17
CA VAL A 74 -9.71 -19.48 17.40
C VAL A 74 -11.05 -19.01 17.95
N PHE A 75 -11.93 -18.48 17.09
CA PHE A 75 -13.26 -18.03 17.51
C PHE A 75 -14.15 -19.18 17.98
N TYR A 76 -14.12 -20.33 17.31
CA TYR A 76 -14.90 -21.50 17.69
C TYR A 76 -14.42 -22.10 19.02
N VAL A 77 -13.10 -22.26 19.20
CA VAL A 77 -12.50 -22.75 20.45
C VAL A 77 -12.78 -21.78 21.60
N GLY A 78 -12.67 -20.47 21.36
CA GLY A 78 -13.04 -19.46 22.34
C GLY A 78 -14.50 -19.55 22.77
N ASP A 79 -15.41 -19.69 21.81
CA ASP A 79 -16.84 -19.90 22.12
C ASP A 79 -17.09 -21.21 22.85
N PHE A 80 -16.39 -22.30 22.48
CA PHE A 80 -16.47 -23.58 23.16
C PHE A 80 -16.05 -23.49 24.63
N ILE A 81 -14.93 -22.84 24.93
CA ILE A 81 -14.45 -22.63 26.31
C ILE A 81 -15.48 -21.81 27.10
N VAL A 82 -15.95 -20.70 26.54
CA VAL A 82 -16.97 -19.85 27.19
C VAL A 82 -18.29 -20.62 27.38
N ALA A 83 -18.68 -21.45 26.42
CA ALA A 83 -19.87 -22.28 26.50
C ALA A 83 -19.79 -23.30 27.64
N ARG A 84 -18.61 -23.93 27.83
CA ARG A 84 -18.35 -24.81 28.97
C ARG A 84 -18.41 -24.08 30.31
N ILE A 85 -17.75 -22.93 30.42
CA ILE A 85 -17.75 -22.12 31.66
C ILE A 85 -19.17 -21.65 32.02
N LYS A 86 -19.93 -21.20 31.02
CA LYS A 86 -21.29 -20.66 31.21
C LYS A 86 -22.39 -21.73 31.14
N ARG A 87 -22.04 -23.02 31.02
CA ARG A 87 -22.97 -24.16 30.92
C ARG A 87 -24.08 -23.93 29.87
N ARG A 88 -23.67 -23.49 28.68
CA ARG A 88 -24.57 -23.31 27.52
C ARG A 88 -24.01 -24.06 26.31
N ASP A 89 -24.82 -24.15 25.26
CA ASP A 89 -24.35 -24.66 23.97
C ASP A 89 -23.43 -23.67 23.24
N VAL A 90 -22.59 -24.23 22.37
CA VAL A 90 -21.76 -23.48 21.43
C VAL A 90 -22.69 -22.77 20.44
N ARG A 91 -22.49 -21.45 20.29
CA ARG A 91 -23.27 -20.59 19.39
C ARG A 91 -22.60 -20.47 18.03
N ALA A 92 -21.28 -20.50 17.99
CA ALA A 92 -20.48 -20.38 16.78
C ALA A 92 -20.79 -21.52 15.80
N ARG A 93 -21.12 -21.16 14.56
CA ARG A 93 -21.30 -22.10 13.46
C ARG A 93 -20.02 -22.12 12.64
N PHE A 94 -19.19 -23.14 12.85
CA PHE A 94 -17.84 -23.19 12.26
C PHE A 94 -17.86 -22.99 10.74
N GLY A 95 -18.75 -23.65 10.00
CA GLY A 95 -18.85 -23.48 8.54
C GLY A 95 -19.18 -22.03 8.11
N GLY A 96 -19.99 -21.31 8.88
CA GLY A 96 -20.27 -19.90 8.64
C GLY A 96 -19.05 -19.01 8.93
N LEU A 97 -18.36 -19.26 10.04
CA LEU A 97 -17.12 -18.54 10.36
C LEU A 97 -16.03 -18.80 9.32
N LEU A 98 -15.89 -20.04 8.85
CA LEU A 98 -14.95 -20.42 7.81
C LEU A 98 -15.26 -19.71 6.48
N LEU A 99 -16.52 -19.69 6.07
CA LEU A 99 -16.95 -18.96 4.87
C LEU A 99 -16.60 -17.47 4.96
N ALA A 100 -16.96 -16.82 6.07
CA ALA A 100 -16.67 -15.41 6.29
C ALA A 100 -15.15 -15.15 6.27
N SER A 101 -14.37 -16.00 6.95
CA SER A 101 -12.92 -15.83 7.03
C SER A 101 -12.23 -16.08 5.69
N LEU A 102 -12.64 -17.08 4.90
CA LEU A 102 -12.09 -17.34 3.57
C LEU A 102 -12.27 -16.14 2.64
N ILE A 103 -13.46 -15.55 2.64
CA ILE A 103 -13.74 -14.36 1.83
C ILE A 103 -12.85 -13.19 2.30
N LEU A 104 -12.84 -12.87 3.59
CA LEU A 104 -12.16 -11.66 4.06
C LEU A 104 -10.64 -11.79 4.09
N SER A 105 -10.08 -12.97 4.40
CA SER A 105 -8.65 -13.19 4.28
C SER A 105 -8.16 -13.10 2.84
N ALA A 106 -8.99 -13.45 1.84
CA ALA A 106 -8.66 -13.25 0.43
C ALA A 106 -8.74 -11.78 -0.01
N THR A 107 -9.61 -10.96 0.60
CA THR A 107 -9.69 -9.53 0.25
C THR A 107 -8.41 -8.76 0.58
N HIS A 108 -7.68 -9.17 1.62
CA HIS A 108 -6.48 -8.47 2.06
C HIS A 108 -5.35 -8.45 1.01
N PRO A 109 -4.78 -9.60 0.56
CA PRO A 109 -3.75 -9.60 -0.48
C PRO A 109 -4.28 -9.05 -1.81
N LEU A 110 -5.59 -9.14 -2.08
CA LEU A 110 -6.20 -8.54 -3.27
C LEU A 110 -6.10 -7.02 -3.25
N PHE A 111 -6.50 -6.38 -2.15
CA PHE A 111 -6.34 -4.93 -1.96
C PHE A 111 -4.86 -4.55 -1.96
N ASP A 112 -4.01 -5.39 -1.37
CA ASP A 112 -2.57 -5.14 -1.31
C ASP A 112 -1.87 -5.32 -2.65
N TRP A 113 -2.38 -6.17 -3.53
CA TRP A 113 -1.93 -6.26 -4.91
C TRP A 113 -2.24 -4.99 -5.71
N THR A 114 -3.35 -4.30 -5.44
CA THR A 114 -3.73 -3.09 -6.20
C THR A 114 -2.78 -1.90 -6.04
N ASN A 115 -1.85 -1.92 -5.09
CA ASN A 115 -0.91 -0.80 -4.87
C ASN A 115 0.45 -1.03 -5.56
N ASN A 116 1.34 -0.05 -5.39
CA ASN A 116 2.68 -0.06 -5.95
C ASN A 116 3.75 -0.75 -5.08
N TYR A 117 3.39 -1.23 -3.88
CA TYR A 117 4.26 -2.09 -3.05
C TYR A 117 4.24 -3.54 -3.53
N GLY A 118 3.11 -3.99 -4.10
CA GLY A 118 2.97 -5.33 -4.68
C GLY A 118 2.88 -6.47 -3.66
N VAL A 119 2.65 -7.69 -4.15
CA VAL A 119 2.53 -8.91 -3.33
C VAL A 119 3.28 -10.07 -3.97
N ARG A 120 3.56 -11.12 -3.19
CA ARG A 120 4.22 -12.36 -3.65
C ARG A 120 3.28 -13.56 -3.44
N PRO A 121 2.30 -13.77 -4.33
CA PRO A 121 1.22 -14.73 -4.12
C PRO A 121 1.72 -16.19 -4.15
N LEU A 122 2.85 -16.45 -4.80
CA LEU A 122 3.41 -17.77 -5.05
C LEU A 122 4.50 -18.19 -4.04
N LEU A 123 4.71 -17.45 -2.96
CA LEU A 123 5.60 -17.93 -1.89
C LEU A 123 5.09 -19.26 -1.30
N PRO A 124 5.99 -20.18 -0.91
CA PRO A 124 7.46 -20.07 -0.94
C PRO A 124 8.10 -20.58 -2.25
N TRP A 125 7.33 -20.86 -3.29
CA TRP A 125 7.86 -21.45 -4.54
C TRP A 125 8.44 -20.43 -5.50
N SER A 126 7.99 -19.18 -5.43
CA SER A 126 8.52 -18.08 -6.23
C SER A 126 8.48 -16.78 -5.43
N ASP A 127 9.62 -16.09 -5.44
CA ASP A 127 9.80 -14.77 -4.82
C ASP A 127 9.36 -13.61 -5.73
N ALA A 128 8.74 -13.91 -6.88
CA ALA A 128 8.31 -12.91 -7.84
C ALA A 128 7.27 -11.94 -7.25
N TRP A 129 7.55 -10.65 -7.37
CA TRP A 129 6.64 -9.58 -6.99
C TRP A 129 5.64 -9.25 -8.10
N TYR A 130 4.39 -9.01 -7.70
CA TYR A 130 3.30 -8.60 -8.58
C TYR A 130 2.73 -7.28 -8.12
N TYR A 131 2.63 -6.31 -9.03
CA TYR A 131 2.23 -4.93 -8.74
C TYR A 131 0.98 -4.57 -9.55
N GLY A 132 -0.04 -4.03 -8.89
CA GLY A 132 -1.23 -3.50 -9.56
C GLY A 132 -1.07 -2.04 -9.98
N ASP A 133 -0.26 -1.27 -9.24
CA ASP A 133 -0.01 0.17 -9.48
C ASP A 133 -1.29 0.98 -9.70
N LEU A 134 -2.37 0.67 -8.98
CA LEU A 134 -3.71 1.20 -9.25
C LEU A 134 -4.20 2.17 -8.17
N VAL A 135 -4.10 1.77 -6.90
CA VAL A 135 -4.68 2.49 -5.75
C VAL A 135 -3.58 2.83 -4.75
N PHE A 136 -3.60 4.06 -4.22
CA PHE A 136 -2.64 4.47 -3.20
C PHE A 136 -2.97 3.82 -1.85
N ILE A 137 -1.96 3.52 -1.02
CA ILE A 137 -2.14 2.76 0.24
C ILE A 137 -3.12 3.41 1.21
N ILE A 138 -3.14 4.75 1.22
CA ILE A 138 -4.04 5.57 2.03
C ILE A 138 -5.02 6.25 1.08
N ASP A 139 -6.24 5.75 1.00
CA ASP A 139 -7.23 6.28 0.05
C ASP A 139 -8.45 6.90 0.76
N PRO A 140 -8.54 8.24 0.82
CA PRO A 140 -9.68 8.93 1.41
C PRO A 140 -11.03 8.57 0.76
N TRP A 141 -11.07 8.21 -0.51
CA TRP A 141 -12.33 7.89 -1.18
C TRP A 141 -12.86 6.53 -0.74
N LEU A 142 -11.98 5.56 -0.49
CA LEU A 142 -12.32 4.30 0.16
C LEU A 142 -12.77 4.53 1.61
N TRP A 143 -12.08 5.39 2.36
CA TRP A 143 -12.49 5.73 3.73
C TRP A 143 -13.85 6.43 3.78
N LEU A 144 -14.12 7.37 2.88
CA LEU A 144 -15.38 8.10 2.83
C LEU A 144 -16.55 7.17 2.48
N SER A 145 -16.36 6.28 1.52
CA SER A 145 -17.40 5.35 1.06
C SER A 145 -17.68 4.23 2.08
N LEU A 146 -16.66 3.44 2.44
CA LEU A 146 -16.80 2.32 3.36
C LEU A 146 -17.00 2.80 4.81
N GLY A 147 -16.28 3.84 5.22
CA GLY A 147 -16.47 4.48 6.53
C GLY A 147 -17.82 5.17 6.66
N GLY A 148 -18.32 5.78 5.59
CA GLY A 148 -19.67 6.33 5.54
C GLY A 148 -20.75 5.26 5.72
N ALA A 149 -20.63 4.14 5.02
CA ALA A 149 -21.54 2.99 5.20
C ALA A 149 -21.45 2.41 6.61
N ALA A 150 -20.23 2.25 7.14
CA ALA A 150 -20.00 1.76 8.49
C ALA A 150 -20.60 2.71 9.55
N PHE A 151 -20.41 4.02 9.41
CA PHE A 151 -21.03 5.04 10.25
C PHE A 151 -22.55 4.87 10.25
N LEU A 152 -23.20 4.96 9.09
CA LEU A 152 -24.65 4.88 8.98
C LEU A 152 -25.23 3.60 9.61
N LEU A 153 -24.54 2.46 9.46
CA LEU A 153 -25.03 1.15 9.91
C LEU A 153 -24.64 0.80 11.35
N THR A 154 -23.78 1.58 12.01
CA THR A 154 -23.26 1.23 13.34
C THR A 154 -23.48 2.29 14.41
N THR A 155 -24.21 3.38 14.14
CA THR A 155 -24.49 4.47 15.10
C THR A 155 -25.93 4.54 15.64
N PRO A 156 -26.44 3.51 16.36
CA PRO A 156 -27.75 3.62 17.01
C PRO A 156 -27.76 4.57 18.23
N THR A 157 -26.60 4.96 18.76
CA THR A 157 -26.50 5.77 19.99
C THR A 157 -25.64 7.01 19.81
N LYS A 158 -25.90 8.05 20.62
CA LYS A 158 -25.16 9.33 20.62
C LYS A 158 -23.66 9.13 20.87
N TRP A 159 -23.29 8.19 21.73
CA TRP A 159 -21.88 7.86 22.00
C TRP A 159 -21.15 7.35 20.76
N ARG A 160 -21.79 6.46 19.99
CA ARG A 160 -21.18 5.95 18.75
C ARG A 160 -21.08 7.03 17.68
N VAL A 161 -22.06 7.93 17.60
CA VAL A 161 -21.94 9.13 16.77
C VAL A 161 -20.72 9.95 17.19
N ALA A 162 -20.53 10.21 18.50
CA ALA A 162 -19.36 10.94 18.98
C ALA A 162 -18.04 10.23 18.63
N ALA A 163 -17.96 8.91 18.80
CA ALA A 163 -16.78 8.13 18.44
C ALA A 163 -16.45 8.23 16.94
N TRP A 164 -17.45 8.09 16.06
CA TRP A 164 -17.26 8.26 14.62
C TRP A 164 -16.91 9.70 14.24
N SER A 165 -17.47 10.70 14.93
CA SER A 165 -17.10 12.10 14.73
C SER A 165 -15.63 12.36 15.07
N ILE A 166 -15.10 11.76 16.14
CA ILE A 166 -13.67 11.87 16.48
C ILE A 166 -12.80 11.29 15.37
N ILE A 167 -13.16 10.10 14.86
CA ILE A 167 -12.46 9.47 13.73
C ILE A 167 -12.51 10.36 12.49
N ALA A 168 -13.69 10.87 12.14
CA ALA A 168 -13.87 11.76 10.99
C ALA A 168 -13.06 13.06 11.11
N VAL A 169 -13.00 13.65 12.32
CA VAL A 169 -12.17 14.83 12.59
C VAL A 169 -10.69 14.51 12.47
N ALA A 170 -10.23 13.38 13.01
CA ALA A 170 -8.83 12.96 12.91
C ALA A 170 -8.40 12.74 11.45
N ILE A 171 -9.23 12.04 10.66
CA ILE A 171 -8.98 11.81 9.24
C ILE A 171 -9.02 13.12 8.45
N THR A 172 -10.00 13.98 8.71
CA THR A 172 -10.09 15.31 8.06
C THR A 172 -8.87 16.16 8.40
N GLY A 173 -8.43 16.15 9.65
CA GLY A 173 -7.21 16.80 10.09
C GLY A 173 -5.99 16.27 9.35
N ALA A 174 -5.84 14.95 9.21
CA ALA A 174 -4.76 14.36 8.42
C ALA A 174 -4.81 14.84 6.96
N ILE A 175 -5.97 14.80 6.30
CA ILE A 175 -6.15 15.23 4.91
C ILE A 175 -5.78 16.72 4.69
N ILE A 176 -6.09 17.58 5.66
CA ILE A 176 -5.80 19.02 5.58
C ILE A 176 -4.34 19.34 5.94
N LEU A 177 -3.78 18.66 6.93
CA LEU A 177 -2.47 18.99 7.52
C LEU A 177 -1.29 18.27 6.86
N LEU A 178 -1.46 17.07 6.30
CA LEU A 178 -0.37 16.33 5.64
C LEU A 178 0.28 17.13 4.49
N PRO A 179 -0.50 17.78 3.61
CA PRO A 179 0.05 18.59 2.52
C PRO A 179 0.88 19.79 2.98
N LEU A 180 0.69 20.26 4.22
CA LEU A 180 1.45 21.40 4.75
C LEU A 180 2.87 21.03 5.19
N ARG A 181 3.16 19.73 5.33
CA ARG A 181 4.44 19.22 5.85
C ARG A 181 5.19 18.32 4.88
N SER A 182 4.67 18.14 3.67
CA SER A 182 5.22 17.19 2.69
C SER A 182 5.03 17.72 1.27
N ASP A 183 5.82 17.20 0.32
CA ASP A 183 5.71 17.50 -1.11
C ASP A 183 4.43 16.90 -1.76
N VAL A 184 3.42 16.59 -0.93
CA VAL A 184 2.19 15.93 -1.31
C VAL A 184 1.12 16.99 -1.56
N GLU A 185 0.91 17.29 -2.83
CA GLU A 185 -0.16 18.20 -3.25
C GLU A 185 -1.52 17.52 -3.19
N TYR A 186 -2.36 17.97 -2.26
CA TYR A 186 -3.76 17.56 -2.21
C TYR A 186 -4.66 18.65 -2.82
N PRO A 187 -5.26 18.42 -4.01
CA PRO A 187 -6.03 19.44 -4.73
C PRO A 187 -7.18 20.02 -3.90
N LEU A 188 -7.47 21.31 -4.10
CA LEU A 188 -8.61 21.98 -3.45
C LEU A 188 -9.93 21.26 -3.73
N VAL A 189 -10.14 20.80 -4.97
CA VAL A 189 -11.32 20.03 -5.37
C VAL A 189 -11.51 18.81 -4.49
N SER A 190 -10.43 18.06 -4.20
CA SER A 190 -10.50 16.88 -3.34
C SER A 190 -10.92 17.21 -1.90
N ARG A 191 -10.50 18.37 -1.37
CA ARG A 191 -10.92 18.86 -0.04
C ARG A 191 -12.40 19.24 -0.02
N VAL A 192 -12.88 19.91 -1.08
CA VAL A 192 -14.28 20.29 -1.21
C VAL A 192 -15.18 19.06 -1.33
N LEU A 193 -14.79 18.08 -2.17
CA LEU A 193 -15.52 16.81 -2.32
C LEU A 193 -15.55 16.01 -1.02
N TRP A 194 -14.43 15.97 -0.28
CA TRP A 194 -14.38 15.35 1.05
C TRP A 194 -15.36 16.00 2.02
N ALA A 195 -15.34 17.34 2.14
CA ALA A 195 -16.23 18.08 3.02
C ALA A 195 -17.71 17.89 2.62
N ALA A 196 -18.02 17.96 1.33
CA ALA A 196 -19.35 17.70 0.80
C ALA A 196 -19.82 16.28 1.12
N GLY A 197 -18.94 15.29 1.00
CA GLY A 197 -19.21 13.90 1.37
C GLY A 197 -19.56 13.75 2.86
N LEU A 198 -18.79 14.38 3.75
CA LEU A 198 -19.09 14.38 5.19
C LEU A 198 -20.43 15.04 5.50
N VAL A 199 -20.74 16.18 4.88
CA VAL A 199 -22.06 16.84 5.03
C VAL A 199 -23.19 15.93 4.52
N GLY A 200 -22.98 15.25 3.39
CA GLY A 200 -23.90 14.25 2.85
C GLY A 200 -24.16 13.11 3.82
N LEU A 201 -23.12 12.59 4.49
CA LEU A 201 -23.26 11.53 5.51
C LEU A 201 -24.04 12.00 6.73
N VAL A 202 -23.83 13.25 7.18
CA VAL A 202 -24.63 13.84 8.28
C VAL A 202 -26.10 13.92 7.88
N PHE A 203 -26.40 14.39 6.66
CA PHE A 203 -27.77 14.44 6.15
C PHE A 203 -28.39 13.04 6.04
N ALA A 204 -27.67 12.08 5.46
CA ALA A 204 -28.08 10.69 5.34
C ALA A 204 -28.40 10.04 6.71
N HIS A 205 -27.59 10.33 7.72
CA HIS A 205 -27.81 9.86 9.09
C HIS A 205 -29.07 10.50 9.69
N ARG A 206 -29.26 11.83 9.55
CA ARG A 206 -30.47 12.52 10.03
C ARG A 206 -31.74 12.06 9.33
N ALA A 207 -31.65 11.74 8.04
CA ALA A 207 -32.74 11.18 7.24
C ALA A 207 -33.00 9.69 7.53
N GLN A 208 -32.26 9.08 8.47
CA GLN A 208 -32.39 7.68 8.88
C GLN A 208 -32.32 6.70 7.70
N LEU A 209 -31.45 6.96 6.72
CA LEU A 209 -31.30 6.09 5.54
C LEU A 209 -30.93 4.66 5.92
N ALA A 210 -30.18 4.47 7.02
CA ALA A 210 -29.86 3.15 7.54
C ALA A 210 -31.09 2.31 7.91
N ALA A 211 -32.14 2.94 8.46
CA ALA A 211 -33.39 2.25 8.78
C ALA A 211 -34.17 1.85 7.52
N ARG A 212 -34.05 2.63 6.44
CA ARG A 212 -34.74 2.39 5.16
C ARG A 212 -34.04 1.32 4.31
N TRP A 213 -32.72 1.40 4.20
CA TRP A 213 -31.94 0.65 3.22
C TRP A 213 -31.09 -0.47 3.82
N GLY A 214 -30.81 -0.44 5.13
CA GLY A 214 -30.12 -1.52 5.85
C GLY A 214 -28.86 -2.03 5.13
N ALA A 215 -28.77 -3.34 4.93
CA ALA A 215 -27.62 -4.01 4.33
C ALA A 215 -27.28 -3.52 2.90
N SER A 216 -28.25 -2.96 2.17
CA SER A 216 -28.03 -2.43 0.82
C SER A 216 -27.04 -1.27 0.80
N ILE A 217 -26.91 -0.50 1.90
CA ILE A 217 -25.90 0.56 2.02
C ILE A 217 -24.49 -0.03 1.98
N ALA A 218 -24.26 -1.12 2.71
CA ALA A 218 -22.95 -1.78 2.73
C ALA A 218 -22.65 -2.46 1.39
N ALA A 219 -23.65 -3.11 0.77
CA ALA A 219 -23.50 -3.69 -0.55
C ALA A 219 -23.19 -2.62 -1.62
N ALA A 220 -23.87 -1.47 -1.57
CA ALA A 220 -23.61 -0.35 -2.46
C ALA A 220 -22.20 0.24 -2.25
N ALA A 221 -21.73 0.35 -1.01
CA ALA A 221 -20.38 0.82 -0.73
C ALA A 221 -19.31 -0.14 -1.29
N LEU A 222 -19.48 -1.46 -1.13
CA LEU A 222 -18.58 -2.46 -1.74
C LEU A 222 -18.63 -2.43 -3.27
N ALA A 223 -19.81 -2.26 -3.87
CA ALA A 223 -19.95 -2.09 -5.31
C ALA A 223 -19.27 -0.81 -5.80
N LEU A 224 -19.36 0.29 -5.03
CA LEU A 224 -18.68 1.54 -5.33
C LEU A 224 -17.15 1.38 -5.33
N VAL A 225 -16.58 0.53 -4.48
CA VAL A 225 -15.13 0.20 -4.55
C VAL A 225 -14.78 -0.40 -5.91
N VAL A 226 -15.58 -1.34 -6.42
CA VAL A 226 -15.33 -1.96 -7.74
C VAL A 226 -15.45 -0.93 -8.86
N VAL A 227 -16.48 -0.08 -8.82
CA VAL A 227 -16.66 1.02 -9.80
C VAL A 227 -15.50 2.00 -9.73
N TYR A 228 -15.04 2.33 -8.53
CA TYR A 228 -13.91 3.23 -8.30
C TYR A 228 -12.62 2.64 -8.88
N TRP A 229 -12.34 1.36 -8.62
CA TRP A 229 -11.20 0.65 -9.21
C TRP A 229 -11.25 0.60 -10.73
N ALA A 230 -12.43 0.39 -11.32
CA ALA A 230 -12.60 0.44 -12.77
C ALA A 230 -12.24 1.84 -13.32
N GLY A 231 -12.72 2.91 -12.68
CA GLY A 231 -12.38 4.28 -13.03
C GLY A 231 -10.87 4.56 -12.91
N LEU A 232 -10.25 4.14 -11.81
CA LEU A 232 -8.80 4.22 -11.63
C LEU A 232 -8.04 3.43 -12.68
N SER A 233 -8.55 2.27 -13.12
CA SER A 233 -7.89 1.45 -14.12
C SER A 233 -7.84 2.15 -15.48
N VAL A 234 -8.89 2.90 -15.83
CA VAL A 234 -8.91 3.73 -17.04
C VAL A 234 -7.88 4.86 -16.92
N MET A 235 -7.81 5.53 -15.76
CA MET A 235 -6.82 6.60 -15.54
C MET A 235 -5.38 6.07 -15.55
N HIS A 236 -5.13 4.94 -14.90
CA HIS A 236 -3.84 4.26 -14.89
C HIS A 236 -3.40 3.88 -16.31
N HIS A 237 -4.31 3.33 -17.13
CA HIS A 237 -4.01 2.99 -18.51
C HIS A 237 -3.57 4.21 -19.33
N LYS A 238 -4.27 5.35 -19.18
CA LYS A 238 -3.89 6.62 -19.82
C LYS A 238 -2.53 7.12 -19.32
N ALA A 239 -2.31 7.10 -18.02
CA ALA A 239 -1.05 7.51 -17.41
C ALA A 239 0.13 6.67 -17.91
N LEU A 240 -0.05 5.34 -17.99
CA LEU A 240 0.99 4.42 -18.46
C LEU A 240 1.31 4.60 -19.95
N GLN A 241 0.31 4.87 -20.78
CA GLN A 241 0.53 5.22 -22.20
C GLN A 241 1.33 6.52 -22.33
N GLN A 242 0.96 7.56 -21.59
CA GLN A 242 1.70 8.84 -21.56
C GLN A 242 3.13 8.65 -21.03
N ALA A 243 3.31 7.89 -19.95
CA ALA A 243 4.61 7.60 -19.36
C ALA A 243 5.54 6.87 -20.35
N ARG A 244 5.01 5.92 -21.13
CA ARG A 244 5.77 5.23 -22.17
C ARG A 244 6.16 6.15 -23.32
N ALA A 245 5.28 7.07 -23.72
CA ALA A 245 5.60 8.07 -24.75
C ALA A 245 6.73 9.00 -24.28
N VAL A 246 6.61 9.56 -23.07
CA VAL A 246 7.67 10.36 -22.45
C VAL A 246 8.97 9.56 -22.34
N ALA A 247 8.89 8.29 -21.91
CA ALA A 247 10.06 7.44 -21.78
C ALA A 247 10.79 7.23 -23.11
N GLY A 248 10.04 7.00 -24.20
CA GLY A 248 10.61 6.87 -25.54
C GLY A 248 11.36 8.13 -25.99
N HIS A 249 10.79 9.31 -25.75
CA HIS A 249 11.42 10.58 -26.08
C HIS A 249 12.68 10.85 -25.25
N VAL A 250 12.59 10.76 -23.92
CA VAL A 250 13.73 11.01 -23.01
C VAL A 250 14.87 10.02 -23.28
N ALA A 251 14.54 8.75 -23.52
CA ALA A 251 15.54 7.74 -23.84
C ALA A 251 16.21 8.03 -25.20
N ALA A 252 15.46 8.41 -26.23
CA ALA A 252 16.02 8.76 -27.54
C ALA A 252 16.98 9.96 -27.47
N GLU A 253 16.61 11.02 -26.73
CA GLU A 253 17.48 12.19 -26.53
C GLU A 253 18.79 11.85 -25.81
N ASN A 254 18.73 10.95 -24.82
CA ASN A 254 19.90 10.50 -24.07
C ASN A 254 20.66 9.34 -24.75
N ARG A 255 20.18 8.84 -25.90
CA ARG A 255 20.70 7.66 -26.60
C ARG A 255 20.68 6.39 -25.73
N GLU A 256 19.59 6.22 -24.99
CA GLU A 256 19.33 5.10 -24.09
C GLU A 256 18.20 4.21 -24.61
N GLN A 257 18.11 3.00 -24.10
CA GLN A 257 17.03 2.05 -24.39
C GLN A 257 16.18 1.85 -23.15
N VAL A 258 14.86 2.01 -23.28
CA VAL A 258 13.91 1.80 -22.19
C VAL A 258 13.82 0.31 -21.87
N VAL A 259 14.06 -0.03 -20.60
CA VAL A 259 13.96 -1.39 -20.06
C VAL A 259 12.60 -1.62 -19.43
N LYS A 260 12.17 -0.70 -18.54
CA LYS A 260 10.87 -0.80 -17.86
C LYS A 260 10.31 0.58 -17.53
N VAL A 261 8.97 0.65 -17.47
CA VAL A 261 8.21 1.86 -17.12
C VAL A 261 7.07 1.47 -16.19
N ALA A 262 6.86 2.25 -15.14
CA ALA A 262 5.69 2.14 -14.27
C ALA A 262 5.08 3.52 -14.02
N ALA A 263 3.75 3.55 -13.83
CA ALA A 263 3.00 4.72 -13.41
C ALA A 263 2.24 4.36 -12.13
N MET A 264 2.56 5.02 -11.02
CA MET A 264 2.07 4.67 -9.69
C MET A 264 1.11 5.75 -9.17
N PRO A 265 0.05 5.37 -8.44
CA PRO A 265 -0.92 6.31 -7.92
C PRO A 265 -0.27 7.23 -6.88
N THR A 266 -0.77 8.45 -6.78
CA THR A 266 -0.37 9.40 -5.74
C THR A 266 -1.48 9.53 -4.69
N LEU A 267 -1.17 10.14 -3.54
CA LEU A 267 -2.13 10.29 -2.45
C LEU A 267 -3.35 11.07 -2.92
N ALA A 268 -4.51 10.38 -2.95
CA ALA A 268 -5.83 10.97 -3.05
C ALA A 268 -6.08 11.89 -4.27
N ASN A 269 -5.27 11.73 -5.32
CA ASN A 269 -5.45 12.39 -6.61
C ASN A 269 -5.42 11.34 -7.74
N PRO A 270 -6.58 10.95 -8.29
CA PRO A 270 -6.68 9.90 -9.31
C PRO A 270 -6.13 10.33 -10.69
N LEU A 271 -5.82 11.62 -10.87
CA LEU A 271 -5.30 12.17 -12.12
C LEU A 271 -3.79 12.34 -12.11
N ARG A 272 -3.15 12.29 -10.92
CA ARG A 272 -1.70 12.48 -10.79
C ARG A 272 -1.00 11.15 -10.53
N TRP A 273 0.05 10.90 -11.30
CA TRP A 273 0.75 9.63 -11.33
C TRP A 273 2.26 9.85 -11.24
N ARG A 274 2.89 9.18 -10.28
CA ARG A 274 4.34 9.13 -10.18
C ARG A 274 4.88 8.09 -11.12
N CYS A 275 5.68 8.50 -12.08
CA CYS A 275 6.25 7.61 -13.07
C CYS A 275 7.73 7.37 -12.78
N VAL A 276 8.13 6.11 -12.93
CA VAL A 276 9.54 5.71 -12.90
C VAL A 276 9.82 4.90 -14.15
N MET A 277 10.92 5.23 -14.82
CA MET A 277 11.43 4.43 -15.92
C MET A 277 12.88 4.06 -15.67
N GLU A 278 13.25 2.87 -16.11
CA GLU A 278 14.62 2.40 -16.13
C GLU A 278 15.04 2.19 -17.57
N THR A 279 16.27 2.60 -17.87
CA THR A 279 16.95 2.37 -19.14
C THR A 279 18.17 1.48 -18.93
N ASN A 280 18.88 1.17 -20.01
CA ASN A 280 20.17 0.51 -19.93
C ASN A 280 21.24 1.31 -19.15
N LEU A 281 21.12 2.65 -19.06
CA LEU A 281 22.15 3.51 -18.44
C LEU A 281 21.70 4.30 -17.21
N ALA A 282 20.40 4.47 -16.97
CA ALA A 282 19.90 5.31 -15.90
C ALA A 282 18.50 4.90 -15.43
N THR A 283 18.10 5.42 -14.27
CA THR A 283 16.71 5.38 -13.79
C THR A 283 16.22 6.81 -13.64
N TYR A 284 14.97 7.04 -14.05
CA TYR A 284 14.36 8.35 -14.06
C TYR A 284 13.06 8.36 -13.28
N ARG A 285 12.75 9.50 -12.66
CA ARG A 285 11.47 9.75 -11.99
C ARG A 285 10.88 11.08 -12.44
N PHE A 286 9.59 11.07 -12.72
CA PHE A 286 8.83 12.26 -13.10
C PHE A 286 7.36 12.10 -12.69
N GLU A 287 6.63 13.21 -12.62
CA GLU A 287 5.20 13.22 -12.28
C GLU A 287 4.36 13.53 -13.53
N LEU A 288 3.21 12.86 -13.69
CA LEU A 288 2.26 13.08 -14.78
C LEU A 288 0.89 13.48 -14.26
N VAL A 289 0.17 14.29 -15.04
CA VAL A 289 -1.25 14.61 -14.82
C VAL A 289 -2.05 14.24 -16.08
N THR A 290 -2.93 13.24 -15.99
CA THR A 290 -3.57 12.60 -17.17
C THR A 290 -4.47 13.51 -18.00
N ASN A 291 -4.92 14.64 -17.44
CA ASN A 291 -5.78 15.61 -18.12
C ASN A 291 -5.02 16.82 -18.68
N ASN A 292 -3.70 16.90 -18.48
CA ASN A 292 -2.92 17.95 -19.10
C ASN A 292 -2.35 17.43 -20.43
N SER A 293 -2.74 18.05 -21.53
CA SER A 293 -2.20 17.78 -22.87
C SER A 293 -0.84 18.43 -23.08
N ASP A 294 -0.33 19.14 -22.09
CA ASP A 294 1.02 19.70 -22.13
C ASP A 294 2.00 18.55 -22.37
N GLY A 295 2.58 18.58 -23.57
CA GLY A 295 3.50 17.58 -24.04
C GLY A 295 4.77 17.52 -23.20
N TYR A 296 5.67 16.66 -23.65
CA TYR A 296 7.06 16.53 -23.26
C TYR A 296 7.68 17.71 -22.47
N ASP A 297 7.51 18.95 -22.93
CA ASP A 297 8.07 20.19 -22.35
C ASP A 297 7.64 20.51 -20.89
N ALA A 298 6.48 20.04 -20.44
CA ALA A 298 6.09 20.18 -19.03
C ALA A 298 6.81 19.14 -18.14
N VAL A 299 7.12 17.98 -18.69
CA VAL A 299 7.75 16.87 -17.97
C VAL A 299 9.28 17.01 -17.95
N ALA A 300 9.88 17.48 -19.04
CA ALA A 300 11.33 17.62 -19.22
C ALA A 300 12.00 18.57 -18.19
N ARG A 301 11.22 19.48 -17.58
CA ARG A 301 11.77 20.50 -16.66
C ARG A 301 12.12 19.96 -15.27
N ASP A 302 11.49 18.86 -14.82
CA ASP A 302 11.67 18.30 -13.47
C ASP A 302 11.92 16.78 -13.47
N VAL A 303 12.53 16.23 -14.53
CA VAL A 303 12.90 14.81 -14.55
C VAL A 303 14.15 14.58 -13.71
N LEU A 304 14.01 13.84 -12.62
CA LEU A 304 15.15 13.31 -11.88
C LEU A 304 15.78 12.18 -12.70
N ARG A 305 17.07 12.30 -13.03
CA ARG A 305 17.87 11.23 -13.66
C ARG A 305 18.98 10.78 -12.73
N ILE A 306 19.04 9.48 -12.47
CA ILE A 306 20.13 8.84 -11.73
C ILE A 306 20.81 7.82 -12.64
N LYS A 307 22.06 8.08 -13.00
CA LYS A 307 22.87 7.16 -13.81
C LYS A 307 23.17 5.89 -13.02
N LYS A 308 23.19 4.76 -13.72
CA LYS A 308 23.73 3.51 -13.21
C LYS A 308 25.25 3.66 -13.03
N LEU A 309 25.81 2.91 -12.09
CA LEU A 309 27.24 2.87 -11.85
C LEU A 309 27.97 2.27 -13.05
N ALA A 310 29.24 2.66 -13.23
CA ALA A 310 30.11 1.97 -14.19
C ALA A 310 30.35 0.52 -13.74
N ASP A 311 30.69 -0.37 -14.68
CA ASP A 311 30.81 -1.82 -14.40
C ASP A 311 31.76 -2.13 -13.23
N GLU A 312 32.91 -1.45 -13.14
CA GLU A 312 33.86 -1.61 -12.04
C GLU A 312 33.28 -1.18 -10.68
N GLU A 313 32.57 -0.06 -10.65
CA GLU A 313 31.92 0.45 -9.44
C GLU A 313 30.74 -0.44 -9.03
N ALA A 314 30.00 -0.98 -10.00
CA ALA A 314 28.90 -1.90 -9.76
C ALA A 314 29.39 -3.21 -9.13
N LEU A 315 30.45 -3.82 -9.68
CA LEU A 315 31.08 -5.03 -9.12
C LEU A 315 31.59 -4.82 -7.70
N TRP A 316 32.15 -3.63 -7.42
CA TRP A 316 32.57 -3.28 -6.07
C TRP A 316 31.36 -3.12 -5.12
N VAL A 317 30.31 -2.44 -5.54
CA VAL A 317 29.07 -2.31 -4.76
C VAL A 317 28.39 -3.65 -4.49
N ASP A 318 28.40 -4.58 -5.45
CA ASP A 318 27.83 -5.92 -5.28
C ASP A 318 28.50 -6.71 -4.14
N ARG A 319 29.82 -6.53 -3.95
CA ARG A 319 30.52 -7.10 -2.79
C ARG A 319 30.04 -6.51 -1.47
N GLN A 320 29.76 -5.20 -1.43
CA GLN A 320 29.22 -4.54 -0.25
C GLN A 320 27.78 -4.98 0.04
N ILE A 321 26.96 -5.21 -0.99
CA ILE A 321 25.62 -5.79 -0.86
C ILE A 321 25.69 -7.21 -0.28
N ALA A 322 26.60 -8.04 -0.78
CA ALA A 322 26.78 -9.40 -0.28
C ALA A 322 27.22 -9.44 1.19
N ALA A 323 27.93 -8.41 1.66
CA ALA A 323 28.38 -8.28 3.05
C ALA A 323 27.34 -7.67 4.01
N ASP A 324 26.33 -6.93 3.52
CA ASP A 324 25.34 -6.24 4.36
C ASP A 324 23.92 -6.80 4.15
N GLN A 325 23.39 -7.47 5.18
CA GLN A 325 22.04 -8.05 5.16
C GLN A 325 20.95 -7.00 4.91
N ARG A 326 21.14 -5.75 5.36
CA ARG A 326 20.16 -4.67 5.17
C ARG A 326 20.06 -4.28 3.71
N ALA A 327 21.19 -4.26 2.99
CA ALA A 327 21.23 -4.00 1.56
C ALA A 327 20.49 -5.11 0.80
N GLN A 328 20.74 -6.37 1.16
CA GLN A 328 20.05 -7.52 0.55
C GLN A 328 18.53 -7.43 0.75
N ILE A 329 18.08 -7.11 1.97
CA ILE A 329 16.65 -6.95 2.28
C ILE A 329 16.03 -5.80 1.48
N LEU A 330 16.70 -4.64 1.45
CA LEU A 330 16.22 -3.48 0.69
C LEU A 330 16.10 -3.79 -0.81
N LEU A 331 17.12 -4.41 -1.39
CA LEU A 331 17.18 -4.72 -2.82
C LEU A 331 16.22 -5.86 -3.21
N ALA A 332 15.96 -6.81 -2.31
CA ALA A 332 14.94 -7.84 -2.51
C ALA A 332 13.51 -7.27 -2.52
N PHE A 333 13.29 -6.15 -1.83
CA PHE A 333 12.04 -5.40 -1.86
C PHE A 333 11.97 -4.39 -3.03
N ALA A 334 13.11 -3.85 -3.45
CA ALA A 334 13.15 -2.73 -4.37
C ALA A 334 12.71 -3.11 -5.78
N ARG A 335 11.80 -2.33 -6.37
CA ARG A 335 11.40 -2.50 -7.78
C ARG A 335 12.25 -1.65 -8.71
N PHE A 336 12.63 -0.45 -8.27
CA PHE A 336 13.48 0.47 -9.01
C PHE A 336 14.66 0.91 -8.13
N PRO A 337 15.58 -0.03 -7.81
CA PRO A 337 16.74 0.28 -6.99
C PRO A 337 17.65 1.25 -7.73
N VAL A 338 18.14 2.25 -7.01
CA VAL A 338 19.17 3.17 -7.47
C VAL A 338 20.29 3.23 -6.45
N THR A 339 21.51 3.35 -6.94
CA THR A 339 22.70 3.48 -6.10
C THR A 339 23.42 4.77 -6.44
N ARG A 340 23.90 5.48 -5.42
CA ARG A 340 24.77 6.65 -5.55
C ARG A 340 25.99 6.46 -4.67
N LEU A 341 27.16 6.69 -5.25
CA LEU A 341 28.40 6.79 -4.50
C LEU A 341 28.63 8.26 -4.16
N GLN A 342 28.78 8.55 -2.88
CA GLN A 342 29.17 9.87 -2.40
C GLN A 342 30.53 9.76 -1.72
N GLY A 343 31.55 10.43 -2.27
CA GLY A 343 32.84 10.56 -1.60
C GLY A 343 32.67 11.46 -0.37
N GLY A 344 33.03 10.96 0.82
CA GLY A 344 32.99 11.71 2.07
C GLY A 344 34.35 12.32 2.41
N CYS A 345 34.36 13.56 2.92
CA CYS A 345 35.53 14.37 3.27
C CYS A 345 36.50 13.78 4.34
N LEU A 346 36.28 12.55 4.83
CA LEU A 346 36.96 11.94 5.98
C LEU A 346 37.19 10.43 5.77
N SER A 347 37.88 10.03 4.69
CA SER A 347 38.42 8.67 4.44
C SER A 347 37.42 7.51 4.24
N ALA A 348 36.17 7.80 3.90
CA ALA A 348 35.16 6.78 3.60
C ALA A 348 34.29 7.17 2.40
N THR A 349 34.01 6.19 1.53
CA THR A 349 33.00 6.28 0.48
C THR A 349 31.65 5.87 1.06
N LEU A 350 30.63 6.70 0.90
CA LEU A 350 29.26 6.38 1.31
C LEU A 350 28.51 5.76 0.12
N VAL A 351 28.06 4.52 0.29
CA VAL A 351 27.20 3.81 -0.68
C VAL A 351 25.75 4.03 -0.28
N GLN A 352 25.02 4.78 -1.09
CA GLN A 352 23.62 5.13 -0.83
C GLN A 352 22.72 4.33 -1.76
N PHE A 353 21.86 3.49 -1.19
CA PHE A 353 20.81 2.76 -1.90
C PHE A 353 19.47 3.42 -1.65
N ALA A 354 18.60 3.44 -2.66
CA ALA A 354 17.20 3.83 -2.50
C ALA A 354 16.31 3.11 -3.51
N ASP A 355 15.02 2.98 -3.19
CA ASP A 355 14.00 2.67 -4.18
C ASP A 355 13.34 3.96 -4.68
N LEU A 356 13.51 4.25 -5.97
CA LEU A 356 13.07 5.50 -6.58
C LEU A 356 11.54 5.66 -6.60
N ARG A 357 10.77 4.60 -6.35
CA ARG A 357 9.32 4.69 -6.09
C ARG A 357 9.01 5.65 -4.93
N TYR A 358 9.84 5.64 -3.89
CA TYR A 358 9.53 6.26 -2.61
C TYR A 358 10.47 7.41 -2.23
N THR A 359 11.77 7.28 -2.50
CA THR A 359 12.79 8.23 -2.06
C THR A 359 13.98 8.30 -3.01
N GLU A 360 14.94 9.16 -2.71
CA GLU A 360 16.19 9.33 -3.45
C GLU A 360 17.40 8.93 -2.59
N PRO A 361 18.53 8.53 -3.22
CA PRO A 361 19.78 8.30 -2.50
C PRO A 361 20.23 9.56 -1.74
N GLY A 362 20.58 9.39 -0.46
CA GLY A 362 20.97 10.50 0.43
C GLY A 362 19.81 11.20 1.14
N ALA A 363 18.55 10.87 0.81
CA ALA A 363 17.40 11.34 1.55
C ALA A 363 17.04 10.37 2.68
N SER A 364 17.01 10.85 3.92
CA SER A 364 16.65 10.05 5.11
C SER A 364 15.13 9.86 5.28
N ARG A 365 14.44 9.37 4.24
CA ARG A 365 12.99 9.08 4.30
C ARG A 365 12.71 7.57 4.43
N GLY A 366 12.54 7.11 5.67
CA GLY A 366 11.95 5.81 6.02
C GLY A 366 12.80 4.58 5.63
N ASN A 367 12.13 3.43 5.48
CA ASN A 367 12.76 2.12 5.21
C ASN A 367 13.13 1.88 3.73
N PHE A 368 13.14 2.94 2.91
CA PHE A 368 13.31 2.84 1.45
C PHE A 368 14.65 3.39 0.96
N ALA A 369 15.53 3.76 1.88
CA ALA A 369 16.91 4.11 1.61
C ALA A 369 17.84 3.51 2.68
N LEU A 370 19.07 3.24 2.29
CA LEU A 370 20.14 2.74 3.16
C LEU A 370 21.45 3.43 2.79
N GLU A 371 22.22 3.81 3.79
CA GLU A 371 23.57 4.32 3.60
C GLU A 371 24.57 3.40 4.29
N ILE A 372 25.61 2.99 3.56
CA ILE A 372 26.67 2.12 4.05
C ILE A 372 27.99 2.88 3.91
N PRO A 373 28.64 3.27 5.02
CA PRO A 373 29.98 3.83 4.97
C PRO A 373 31.00 2.72 4.73
N VAL A 374 31.83 2.86 3.70
CA VAL A 374 32.92 1.92 3.38
C VAL A 374 34.25 2.65 3.42
N ALA A 375 35.22 2.11 4.16
CA ALA A 375 36.54 2.73 4.30
C ALA A 375 37.26 2.81 2.95
N GLU A 376 37.88 3.96 2.66
CA GLU A 376 38.46 4.26 1.35
C GLU A 376 39.69 3.39 1.03
N ALA A 377 40.43 2.95 2.06
CA ALA A 377 41.53 2.00 1.94
C ALA A 377 41.09 0.63 1.38
N LEU A 378 39.90 0.17 1.76
CA LEU A 378 39.33 -1.08 1.25
C LEU A 378 38.89 -0.95 -0.21
N ARG A 379 38.39 0.23 -0.61
CA ARG A 379 37.99 0.48 -2.01
C ARG A 379 39.17 0.40 -2.97
N SER A 380 40.33 0.95 -2.61
CA SER A 380 41.52 0.91 -3.45
C SER A 380 42.12 -0.50 -3.58
N GLU A 381 42.10 -1.30 -2.51
CA GLU A 381 42.60 -2.69 -2.55
C GLU A 381 41.65 -3.61 -3.32
N GLU A 382 40.33 -3.44 -3.11
CA GLU A 382 39.30 -4.29 -3.73
C GLU A 382 39.06 -3.99 -5.21
N MET A 383 39.27 -2.75 -5.67
CA MET A 383 39.19 -2.42 -7.11
C MET A 383 40.39 -2.95 -7.91
N ILE A 384 41.51 -3.29 -7.26
CA ILE A 384 42.73 -3.80 -7.90
C ILE A 384 42.76 -5.34 -7.92
N ALA A 385 41.99 -6.00 -7.05
CA ALA A 385 41.90 -7.46 -7.01
C ALA A 385 41.04 -8.01 -8.18
N PRO A 386 41.60 -8.88 -9.05
CA PRO A 386 40.92 -9.38 -10.25
C PRO A 386 39.76 -10.34 -9.99
#